data_AF-A0A0Q4GH78-F1
#
_entry.id   AF-A0A0Q4GH78-F1
#
_cell.length_a   1.000
_cell.length_b   1.000
_cell.length_c   1.000
_cell.angle_alpha   90.00
_cell.angle_beta   90.00
_cell.angle_gamma   90.00
#
_symmetry.space_group_name_H-M   'P 1'
#
loop_
_entity.id
_entity.type
_entity.pdbx_description
1 polymer ?
#
loop_
_entity_poly.entity_id
_entity_poly.type
_entity_poly.pdbx_seq_one_letter_code
_entity_poly.pdbx_strand_id
1 'polypeptide(L)'
;MFKGIYKAAAATLLVFSVCAGHAVPLPDSGLWGFDAEANGQPGRGFQIDQQQGSLLLFTYMGYRADGSPLFLQAGGEQANGTFEGDLVEFRGGTVLGGAYRSAQAAGSVGRMKIVFDSPTSGTLTLPGEAPQRVSRVVYENNVSRFNREFLTNMNYPGNAGGEFQSLRMTARDGVLTMEVRETRGAYGGCKFTGPYSIAGSGIVSTGSFNCASSAGTYRTEDLVVDAQGLLRGRIFRTLPGYSSEEFPIHLQGTCIGDGATITGFIPRCNFPSGR
;
A
#
# COMPACT_ATOMS: atom_id res chain seq x y z
N MET A 1 56.06 16.31 -47.17
CA MET A 1 54.95 17.20 -46.76
C MET A 1 53.79 16.31 -46.33
N PHE A 2 53.51 16.30 -45.02
CA PHE A 2 52.40 15.70 -44.24
C PHE A 2 51.88 14.25 -44.50
N LYS A 3 52.22 13.37 -43.53
CA LYS A 3 51.49 12.14 -43.16
C LYS A 3 50.21 12.51 -42.40
N GLY A 4 49.09 11.83 -42.67
CA GLY A 4 47.87 11.91 -41.87
C GLY A 4 47.20 10.54 -41.78
N ILE A 5 47.42 9.83 -40.68
CA ILE A 5 46.76 8.56 -40.33
C ILE A 5 45.53 8.92 -39.49
N TYR A 6 44.32 8.68 -40.01
CA TYR A 6 43.09 8.82 -39.23
C TYR A 6 42.92 7.56 -38.36
N LYS A 7 43.08 7.71 -37.05
CA LYS A 7 42.73 6.70 -36.06
C LYS A 7 41.21 6.70 -35.88
N ALA A 8 40.57 5.57 -36.12
CA ALA A 8 39.17 5.35 -35.74
C ALA A 8 39.07 5.35 -34.21
N ALA A 9 38.33 6.31 -33.66
CA ALA A 9 37.95 6.32 -32.25
C ALA A 9 36.70 5.44 -32.09
N ALA A 10 36.85 4.28 -31.45
CA ALA A 10 35.71 3.47 -31.02
C ALA A 10 35.05 4.17 -29.82
N ALA A 11 33.83 4.67 -30.02
CA ALA A 11 33.01 5.19 -28.94
C ALA A 11 32.40 4.00 -28.17
N THR A 12 32.98 3.66 -27.02
CA THR A 12 32.41 2.67 -26.11
C THR A 12 31.16 3.27 -25.47
N LEU A 13 29.98 2.80 -25.88
CA LEU A 13 28.73 3.09 -25.18
C LEU A 13 28.79 2.47 -23.78
N LEU A 14 28.90 3.31 -22.75
CA LEU A 14 28.60 2.93 -21.36
C LEU A 14 27.09 2.77 -21.24
N VAL A 15 26.61 1.54 -21.29
CA VAL A 15 25.23 1.20 -20.94
C VAL A 15 25.12 1.34 -19.41
N PHE A 16 24.61 2.48 -18.95
CA PHE A 16 24.12 2.59 -17.57
C PHE A 16 22.86 1.74 -17.46
N SER A 17 23.03 0.51 -16.97
CA SER A 17 21.91 -0.31 -16.52
C SER A 17 21.32 0.37 -15.30
N VAL A 18 20.26 1.15 -15.48
CA VAL A 18 19.48 1.71 -14.38
C VAL A 18 18.82 0.51 -13.71
N CYS A 19 19.33 0.08 -12.56
CA CYS A 19 18.60 -0.83 -11.71
C CYS A 19 17.31 -0.10 -11.32
N ALA A 20 16.18 -0.48 -11.92
CA ALA A 20 14.87 -0.21 -11.38
C ALA A 20 14.84 -0.85 -9.98
N GLY A 21 15.18 -0.06 -8.97
CA GLY A 21 15.09 -0.46 -7.57
C GLY A 21 13.63 -0.76 -7.30
N HIS A 22 13.29 -2.05 -7.21
CA HIS A 22 11.98 -2.46 -6.76
C HIS A 22 11.87 -1.94 -5.32
N ALA A 23 10.91 -1.05 -5.07
CA ALA A 23 10.66 -0.56 -3.73
C ALA A 23 10.40 -1.76 -2.83
N VAL A 24 11.20 -1.92 -1.76
CA VAL A 24 10.98 -2.97 -0.78
C VAL A 24 9.65 -2.69 -0.08
N PRO A 25 8.64 -3.59 -0.18
CA PRO A 25 7.34 -3.35 0.44
C PRO A 25 7.52 -3.32 1.95
N LEU A 26 7.11 -2.21 2.59
CA LEU A 26 7.00 -2.09 4.04
C LEU A 26 5.55 -2.44 4.43
N PRO A 27 5.33 -3.39 5.36
CA PRO A 27 3.98 -3.78 5.75
C PRO A 27 3.30 -2.69 6.56
N ASP A 28 2.00 -2.55 6.37
CA ASP A 28 1.14 -1.71 7.18
C ASP A 28 0.98 -2.32 8.60
N SER A 29 1.10 -1.46 9.62
CA SER A 29 0.71 -1.85 10.98
C SER A 29 -0.77 -2.25 11.06
N GLY A 30 -1.09 -3.24 11.88
CA GLY A 30 -2.47 -3.63 12.15
C GLY A 30 -2.66 -5.12 12.41
N LEU A 31 -3.92 -5.55 12.34
CA LEU A 31 -4.32 -6.96 12.41
C LEU A 31 -4.21 -7.61 11.04
N TRP A 32 -3.70 -8.83 11.01
CA TRP A 32 -3.52 -9.66 9.83
C TRP A 32 -4.13 -11.04 10.07
N GLY A 33 -4.59 -11.66 8.99
CA GLY A 33 -5.24 -12.96 9.00
C GLY A 33 -4.68 -13.88 7.93
N PHE A 34 -4.99 -15.17 8.07
CA PHE A 34 -4.70 -16.19 7.07
C PHE A 34 -5.85 -16.20 6.05
N ASP A 35 -5.54 -16.05 4.77
CA ASP A 35 -6.57 -15.89 3.73
C ASP A 35 -7.50 -17.12 3.66
N ALA A 36 -6.95 -18.33 3.87
CA ALA A 36 -7.70 -19.57 3.90
C ALA A 36 -8.64 -19.71 5.12
N GLU A 37 -8.47 -18.87 6.14
CA GLU A 37 -9.25 -18.88 7.38
C GLU A 37 -10.22 -17.68 7.46
N ALA A 38 -10.30 -16.86 6.41
CA ALA A 38 -11.19 -15.70 6.30
C ALA A 38 -12.65 -16.11 5.99
N ASN A 39 -13.23 -16.99 6.81
CA ASN A 39 -14.58 -17.56 6.62
C ASN A 39 -15.64 -17.00 7.59
N GLY A 40 -15.31 -15.92 8.32
CA GLY A 40 -16.18 -15.32 9.32
C GLY A 40 -16.14 -15.99 10.70
N GLN A 41 -15.38 -17.07 10.87
CA GLN A 41 -15.10 -17.70 12.16
C GLN A 41 -13.63 -17.46 12.51
N PRO A 42 -13.32 -16.45 13.36
CA PRO A 42 -11.93 -16.11 13.65
C PRO A 42 -11.23 -17.26 14.41
N GLY A 43 -10.22 -17.84 13.78
CA GLY A 43 -9.35 -18.86 14.37
C GLY A 43 -8.10 -18.24 14.98
N ARG A 44 -7.06 -18.11 14.17
CA ARG A 44 -5.77 -17.51 14.53
C ARG A 44 -5.49 -16.28 13.67
N GLY A 45 -4.56 -15.47 14.11
CA GLY A 45 -4.12 -14.28 13.39
C GLY A 45 -2.87 -13.70 14.03
N PHE A 46 -2.45 -12.56 13.53
CA PHE A 46 -1.31 -11.87 14.10
C PHE A 46 -1.43 -10.37 13.90
N GLN A 47 -0.66 -9.62 14.68
CA GLN A 47 -0.50 -8.19 14.51
C GLN A 47 0.92 -7.88 14.09
N ILE A 48 1.06 -6.90 13.22
CA ILE A 48 2.34 -6.28 12.90
C ILE A 48 2.27 -4.85 13.41
N ASP A 49 3.28 -4.44 14.17
CA ASP A 49 3.56 -3.04 14.44
C ASP A 49 4.89 -2.67 13.78
N GLN A 50 4.80 -1.82 12.77
CA GLN A 50 5.93 -1.28 12.02
C GLN A 50 6.40 0.02 12.68
N GLN A 51 7.67 0.03 13.07
CA GLN A 51 8.33 1.15 13.73
C GLN A 51 9.53 1.61 12.91
N GLN A 52 9.71 2.93 12.80
CA GLN A 52 10.87 3.54 12.14
C GLN A 52 11.18 2.99 10.73
N GLY A 53 10.16 2.55 9.97
CA GLY A 53 10.36 1.98 8.63
C GLY A 53 10.50 0.45 8.65
N SER A 54 11.67 -0.08 9.02
CA SER A 54 12.00 -1.50 8.87
C SER A 54 11.89 -2.33 10.14
N LEU A 55 11.78 -1.72 11.33
CA LEU A 55 11.67 -2.47 12.58
C LEU A 55 10.25 -2.98 12.76
N LEU A 56 10.07 -4.29 12.88
CA LEU A 56 8.77 -4.91 13.05
C LEU A 56 8.67 -5.59 14.42
N LEU A 57 7.52 -5.39 15.07
CA LEU A 57 7.05 -6.23 16.17
C LEU A 57 5.88 -7.07 15.64
N PHE A 58 6.07 -8.39 15.64
CA PHE A 58 5.08 -9.37 15.25
C PHE A 58 4.50 -10.02 16.51
N THR A 59 3.17 -9.99 16.65
CA THR A 59 2.46 -10.67 17.74
C THR A 59 1.48 -11.68 17.15
N TYR A 60 1.74 -12.98 17.31
CA TYR A 60 0.82 -14.03 16.93
C TYR A 60 -0.20 -14.28 18.03
N MET A 61 -1.46 -14.52 17.65
CA MET A 61 -2.53 -14.98 18.52
C MET A 61 -3.13 -16.25 17.92
N GLY A 62 -3.11 -17.35 18.66
CA GLY A 62 -3.63 -18.62 18.19
C GLY A 62 -3.75 -19.63 19.31
N TYR A 63 -3.56 -20.91 18.97
CA TYR A 63 -3.78 -22.02 19.91
C TYR A 63 -2.60 -22.99 19.96
N ARG A 64 -2.42 -23.61 21.12
CA ARG A 64 -1.51 -24.74 21.30
C ARG A 64 -2.15 -26.01 20.73
N ALA A 65 -1.37 -27.10 20.67
CA ALA A 65 -1.86 -28.41 20.24
C ALA A 65 -3.04 -28.94 21.08
N ASP A 66 -3.14 -28.52 22.35
CA ASP A 66 -4.26 -28.85 23.25
C ASP A 66 -5.48 -27.93 23.08
N GLY A 67 -5.44 -26.98 22.14
CA GLY A 67 -6.51 -26.01 21.90
C GLY A 67 -6.52 -24.81 22.85
N SER A 68 -5.61 -24.75 23.84
CA SER A 68 -5.52 -23.59 24.74
C SER A 68 -4.96 -22.36 24.00
N PRO A 69 -5.45 -21.14 24.28
CA PRO A 69 -4.96 -19.94 23.61
C PRO A 69 -3.52 -19.63 24.00
N LEU A 70 -2.75 -19.13 23.05
CA LEU A 70 -1.44 -18.55 23.29
C LEU A 70 -1.23 -17.27 22.48
N PHE A 71 -0.29 -16.45 22.96
CA PHE A 71 0.28 -15.38 22.17
C PHE A 71 1.80 -15.56 22.11
N LEU A 72 2.39 -15.22 20.97
CA LEU A 72 3.83 -15.28 20.73
C LEU A 72 4.30 -13.94 20.18
N GLN A 73 5.54 -13.57 20.44
CA GLN A 73 6.13 -12.36 19.92
C GLN A 73 7.45 -12.63 19.20
N ALA A 74 7.69 -11.91 18.11
CA ALA A 74 8.97 -11.80 17.46
C ALA A 74 9.23 -10.32 17.13
N GLY A 75 10.47 -9.88 17.29
CA GLY A 75 10.89 -8.52 16.94
C GLY A 75 12.17 -8.56 16.13
N GLY A 76 12.34 -7.63 15.20
CA GLY A 76 13.53 -7.58 14.38
C GLY A 76 13.37 -6.64 13.18
N GLU A 77 14.45 -6.52 12.42
CA GLU A 77 14.47 -5.69 11.22
C GLU A 77 14.03 -6.49 9.99
N GLN A 78 13.15 -5.89 9.18
CA GLN A 78 12.84 -6.37 7.86
C GLN A 78 13.96 -6.01 6.87
N ALA A 79 14.43 -6.98 6.10
CA ALA A 79 15.37 -6.78 5.01
C ALA A 79 14.82 -7.35 3.70
N ASN A 80 14.89 -6.57 2.62
CA ASN A 80 14.51 -7.02 1.27
C ASN A 80 13.08 -7.61 1.20
N GLY A 81 12.12 -7.02 1.91
CA GLY A 81 10.73 -7.45 1.93
C GLY A 81 10.49 -8.72 2.75
N THR A 82 11.51 -9.20 3.48
CA THR A 82 11.45 -10.39 4.31
C THR A 82 11.68 -10.02 5.77
N PHE A 83 10.85 -10.55 6.65
CA PHE A 83 11.04 -10.50 8.09
C PHE A 83 11.16 -11.92 8.64
N GLU A 84 12.17 -12.15 9.47
CA GLU A 84 12.42 -13.41 10.14
C GLU A 84 12.65 -13.14 11.63
N GLY A 85 12.15 -14.01 12.48
CA GLY A 85 12.32 -13.87 13.92
C GLY A 85 11.97 -15.14 14.66
N ASP A 86 12.52 -15.30 15.86
CA ASP A 86 12.17 -16.41 16.73
C ASP A 86 10.87 -16.07 17.46
N LEU A 87 9.86 -16.94 17.36
CA LEU A 87 8.57 -16.73 18.02
C LEU A 87 8.68 -17.15 19.48
N VAL A 88 8.73 -16.15 20.37
CA VAL A 88 8.89 -16.34 21.80
C VAL A 88 7.54 -16.32 22.51
N GLU A 89 7.31 -17.30 23.36
CA GLU A 89 6.16 -17.32 24.27
C GLU A 89 6.51 -16.60 25.57
N PHE A 90 5.58 -15.80 26.10
CA PHE A 90 5.70 -15.20 27.42
C PHE A 90 4.64 -15.77 28.36
N ARG A 91 5.03 -16.10 29.61
CA ARG A 91 4.15 -16.71 30.62
C ARG A 91 4.24 -16.00 31.96
N GLY A 92 3.23 -16.21 32.81
CA GLY A 92 3.25 -15.76 34.20
C GLY A 92 3.11 -14.23 34.39
N GLY A 93 2.60 -13.50 33.41
CA GLY A 93 2.39 -12.05 33.51
C GLY A 93 1.18 -11.64 34.37
N THR A 94 0.91 -10.33 34.41
CA THR A 94 -0.28 -9.74 35.03
C THR A 94 -1.56 -10.36 34.46
N VAL A 95 -2.46 -10.80 35.35
CA VAL A 95 -3.79 -11.29 34.97
C VAL A 95 -4.79 -10.13 34.87
N LEU A 96 -5.89 -10.33 34.14
CA LEU A 96 -6.95 -9.33 34.04
C LEU A 96 -7.51 -8.99 35.44
N GLY A 97 -7.45 -7.71 35.82
CA GLY A 97 -7.89 -7.23 37.14
C GLY A 97 -6.94 -7.55 38.31
N GLY A 98 -5.80 -8.19 38.06
CA GLY A 98 -4.81 -8.52 39.09
C GLY A 98 -3.76 -7.44 39.33
N ALA A 99 -2.99 -7.60 40.41
CA ALA A 99 -1.80 -6.78 40.66
C ALA A 99 -0.73 -7.02 39.59
N TYR A 100 0.09 -5.98 39.35
CA TYR A 100 1.18 -6.05 38.39
C TYR A 100 2.14 -7.21 38.69
N ARG A 101 2.45 -8.00 37.65
CA ARG A 101 3.42 -9.09 37.68
C ARG A 101 4.13 -9.17 36.33
N SER A 102 5.46 -9.11 36.36
CA SER A 102 6.27 -9.26 35.14
C SER A 102 6.09 -10.66 34.54
N ALA A 103 5.88 -10.72 33.23
CA ALA A 103 5.94 -11.97 32.48
C ALA A 103 7.39 -12.43 32.29
N GLN A 104 7.58 -13.71 32.01
CA GLN A 104 8.88 -14.31 31.71
C GLN A 104 8.82 -14.99 30.33
N ALA A 105 9.91 -14.90 29.57
CA ALA A 105 10.06 -15.66 28.33
C ALA A 105 10.11 -17.15 28.67
N ALA A 106 9.15 -17.92 28.14
CA ALA A 106 9.01 -19.35 28.37
C ALA A 106 9.75 -20.20 27.32
N GLY A 107 10.37 -19.55 26.32
CA GLY A 107 11.13 -20.19 25.24
C GLY A 107 10.62 -19.81 23.86
N SER A 108 11.39 -20.17 22.84
CA SER A 108 11.01 -20.03 21.43
C SER A 108 10.31 -21.29 20.93
N VAL A 109 9.22 -21.13 20.16
CA VAL A 109 8.54 -22.21 19.46
C VAL A 109 9.12 -22.46 18.06
N GLY A 110 10.15 -21.71 17.68
CA GLY A 110 10.84 -21.81 16.40
C GLY A 110 10.88 -20.49 15.64
N ARG A 111 11.60 -20.50 14.51
CA ARG A 111 11.74 -19.33 13.63
C ARG A 111 10.57 -19.21 12.66
N MET A 112 9.96 -18.04 12.62
CA MET A 112 9.00 -17.67 11.58
C MET A 112 9.69 -16.90 10.46
N LYS A 113 9.06 -16.91 9.29
CA LYS A 113 9.45 -16.09 8.14
C LYS A 113 8.20 -15.54 7.48
N ILE A 114 8.17 -14.25 7.18
CA ILE A 114 7.17 -13.65 6.30
C ILE A 114 7.86 -12.92 5.16
N VAL A 115 7.37 -13.14 3.95
CA VAL A 115 7.80 -12.44 2.73
C VAL A 115 6.65 -11.60 2.24
N PHE A 116 6.82 -10.28 2.21
CA PHE A 116 5.82 -9.32 1.76
C PHE A 116 5.91 -9.12 0.26
N ASP A 117 4.77 -9.21 -0.42
CA ASP A 117 4.60 -8.87 -1.83
C ASP A 117 3.93 -7.50 -2.00
N SER A 118 3.24 -7.00 -0.97
CA SER A 118 2.72 -5.64 -0.88
C SER A 118 2.73 -5.16 0.56
N PRO A 119 2.44 -3.87 0.84
CA PRO A 119 2.23 -3.40 2.20
C PRO A 119 1.10 -4.13 2.97
N THR A 120 0.26 -4.90 2.28
CA THR A 120 -1.00 -5.42 2.81
C THR A 120 -1.18 -6.92 2.61
N SER A 121 -0.20 -7.58 1.99
CA SER A 121 -0.24 -9.01 1.67
C SER A 121 1.16 -9.63 1.69
N GLY A 122 1.21 -10.91 2.04
CA GLY A 122 2.46 -11.66 2.14
C GLY A 122 2.26 -13.16 2.21
N THR A 123 3.38 -13.87 2.26
CA THR A 123 3.43 -15.31 2.52
C THR A 123 4.14 -15.55 3.84
N LEU A 124 3.42 -16.10 4.82
CA LEU A 124 3.92 -16.42 6.15
C LEU A 124 4.22 -17.93 6.25
N THR A 125 5.39 -18.26 6.80
CA THR A 125 5.78 -19.60 7.19
C THR A 125 5.99 -19.62 8.70
N LEU A 126 5.11 -20.34 9.40
CA LEU A 126 5.23 -20.60 10.83
C LEU A 126 6.05 -21.88 11.08
N PRO A 127 6.65 -22.04 12.28
CA PRO A 127 7.36 -23.27 12.63
C PRO A 127 6.48 -24.52 12.46
N GLY A 128 6.94 -25.46 11.64
CA GLY A 128 6.24 -26.73 11.41
C GLY A 128 5.06 -26.64 10.42
N GLU A 129 4.83 -25.49 9.78
CA GLU A 129 3.74 -25.30 8.84
C GLU A 129 4.25 -25.03 7.41
N ALA A 130 3.42 -25.39 6.43
CA ALA A 130 3.67 -24.98 5.04
C ALA A 130 3.46 -23.46 4.89
N PRO A 131 4.06 -22.81 3.88
CA PRO A 131 3.82 -21.40 3.62
C PRO A 131 2.34 -21.11 3.34
N GLN A 132 1.80 -20.06 3.95
CA GLN A 132 0.39 -19.65 3.81
C GLN A 132 0.27 -18.20 3.38
N ARG A 133 -0.78 -17.91 2.60
CA ARG A 133 -1.14 -16.54 2.22
C ARG A 133 -1.79 -15.82 3.39
N VAL A 134 -1.34 -14.58 3.60
CA VAL A 134 -1.80 -13.71 4.66
C VAL A 134 -2.06 -12.31 4.13
N SER A 135 -3.08 -11.68 4.70
CA SER A 135 -3.49 -10.33 4.30
C SER A 135 -3.86 -9.50 5.52
N ARG A 136 -3.65 -8.19 5.41
CA ARG A 136 -4.07 -7.23 6.43
C ARG A 136 -5.60 -7.23 6.51
N VAL A 137 -6.13 -7.42 7.71
CA VAL A 137 -7.58 -7.39 7.96
C VAL A 137 -8.07 -5.94 7.90
N VAL A 138 -9.18 -5.75 7.19
CA VAL A 138 -9.83 -4.46 7.03
C VAL A 138 -11.29 -4.63 7.43
N TYR A 139 -11.68 -4.05 8.57
CA TYR A 139 -13.07 -4.04 9.05
C TYR A 139 -13.88 -2.85 8.51
N GLU A 140 -13.20 -1.86 7.94
CA GLU A 140 -13.81 -0.65 7.39
C GLU A 140 -14.11 -0.80 5.90
N ASN A 141 -15.22 -0.21 5.44
CA ASN A 141 -15.47 -0.09 4.00
C ASN A 141 -14.64 1.07 3.40
N ASN A 142 -13.37 0.80 3.09
CA ASN A 142 -12.46 1.78 2.50
C ASN A 142 -12.85 2.16 1.06
N VAL A 143 -13.51 1.26 0.34
CA VAL A 143 -13.99 1.52 -1.02
C VAL A 143 -14.98 2.70 -1.02
N SER A 144 -15.86 2.78 -0.02
CA SER A 144 -16.84 3.86 0.08
C SER A 144 -16.22 5.26 0.15
N ARG A 145 -14.98 5.38 0.64
CA ARG A 145 -14.27 6.65 0.76
C ARG A 145 -13.91 7.26 -0.60
N PHE A 146 -13.76 6.43 -1.62
CA PHE A 146 -13.46 6.87 -2.98
C PHE A 146 -14.66 7.46 -3.71
N ASN A 147 -15.90 7.31 -3.22
CA ASN A 147 -17.10 7.83 -3.88
C ASN A 147 -17.33 9.32 -3.57
N ARG A 148 -16.32 10.16 -3.84
CA ARG A 148 -16.26 11.58 -3.46
C ARG A 148 -15.51 12.42 -4.50
N GLU A 149 -15.58 13.72 -4.31
CA GLU A 149 -14.78 14.69 -5.04
C GLU A 149 -13.61 15.17 -4.16
N PHE A 150 -12.43 15.32 -4.75
CA PHE A 150 -11.21 15.66 -4.05
C PHE A 150 -10.57 16.86 -4.71
N LEU A 151 -10.16 17.86 -3.93
CA LEU A 151 -9.21 18.84 -4.43
C LEU A 151 -7.82 18.22 -4.32
N THR A 152 -7.24 17.90 -5.47
CA THR A 152 -5.99 17.16 -5.58
C THR A 152 -4.92 18.00 -6.23
N ASN A 153 -3.69 17.82 -5.80
CA ASN A 153 -2.53 18.19 -6.55
C ASN A 153 -2.01 16.94 -7.27
N MET A 154 -1.91 17.02 -8.60
CA MET A 154 -1.41 15.95 -9.46
C MET A 154 -0.03 16.34 -10.01
N ASN A 155 1.03 15.81 -9.38
CA ASN A 155 2.41 16.19 -9.69
C ASN A 155 3.22 15.05 -10.31
N TYR A 156 4.13 15.38 -11.21
CA TYR A 156 5.21 14.49 -11.61
C TYR A 156 6.56 15.04 -11.10
N PRO A 157 7.52 14.18 -10.72
CA PRO A 157 8.87 14.58 -10.34
C PRO A 157 9.50 15.54 -11.36
N GLY A 158 9.97 16.70 -10.88
CA GLY A 158 10.63 17.72 -11.72
C GLY A 158 9.72 18.88 -12.15
N ASN A 159 8.42 18.85 -11.87
CA ASN A 159 7.54 20.02 -12.02
C ASN A 159 6.93 20.38 -10.67
N ALA A 160 7.38 21.51 -10.10
CA ALA A 160 6.89 22.05 -8.84
C ALA A 160 5.58 22.84 -8.97
N GLY A 161 5.00 22.91 -10.18
CA GLY A 161 3.84 23.72 -10.52
C GLY A 161 2.52 22.95 -10.63
N GLY A 162 2.34 21.86 -9.88
CA GLY A 162 1.08 21.11 -9.89
C GLY A 162 -0.12 22.01 -9.66
N GLU A 163 -1.01 22.06 -10.65
CA GLU A 163 -2.28 22.73 -10.50
C GLU A 163 -3.17 21.90 -9.56
N PHE A 164 -3.89 22.59 -8.67
CA PHE A 164 -4.95 21.93 -7.93
C PHE A 164 -6.11 21.65 -8.89
N GLN A 165 -6.52 20.39 -8.94
CA GLN A 165 -7.58 19.88 -9.79
C GLN A 165 -8.59 19.13 -8.94
N SER A 166 -9.86 19.35 -9.23
CA SER A 166 -10.95 18.55 -8.73
C SER A 166 -10.98 17.20 -9.42
N LEU A 167 -10.74 16.16 -8.63
CA LEU A 167 -10.79 14.76 -9.03
C LEU A 167 -12.05 14.13 -8.43
N ARG A 168 -13.03 13.81 -9.29
CA ARG A 168 -14.16 12.97 -8.90
C ARG A 168 -13.73 11.52 -8.97
N MET A 169 -13.75 10.82 -7.84
CA MET A 169 -13.52 9.38 -7.79
C MET A 169 -14.85 8.66 -7.56
N THR A 170 -14.98 7.46 -8.11
CA THR A 170 -16.11 6.57 -7.88
C THR A 170 -15.63 5.13 -7.94
N ALA A 171 -15.66 4.43 -6.81
CA ALA A 171 -15.40 3.00 -6.70
C ALA A 171 -16.71 2.29 -6.35
N ARG A 172 -17.30 1.65 -7.36
CA ARG A 172 -18.61 0.99 -7.25
C ARG A 172 -18.66 -0.18 -8.22
N ASP A 173 -19.32 -1.26 -7.79
CA ASP A 173 -19.56 -2.46 -8.61
C ASP A 173 -18.26 -3.03 -9.24
N GLY A 174 -17.16 -3.00 -8.48
CA GLY A 174 -15.85 -3.51 -8.90
C GLY A 174 -15.08 -2.62 -9.88
N VAL A 175 -15.62 -1.44 -10.24
CA VAL A 175 -14.99 -0.50 -11.17
C VAL A 175 -14.61 0.80 -10.45
N LEU A 176 -13.37 1.23 -10.64
CA LEU A 176 -12.87 2.53 -10.25
C LEU A 176 -12.97 3.46 -11.47
N THR A 177 -13.60 4.60 -11.28
CA THR A 177 -13.56 5.74 -12.21
C THR A 177 -12.92 6.92 -11.51
N MET A 178 -11.98 7.59 -12.17
CA MET A 178 -11.41 8.87 -11.73
C MET A 178 -11.57 9.89 -12.85
N GLU A 179 -12.24 11.01 -12.60
CA GLU A 179 -12.54 12.05 -13.57
C GLU A 179 -11.99 13.38 -13.08
N VAL A 180 -11.03 13.94 -13.82
CA VAL A 180 -10.56 15.31 -13.62
C VAL A 180 -11.63 16.26 -14.17
N ARG A 181 -12.19 17.11 -13.31
CA ARG A 181 -13.34 17.98 -13.65
C ARG A 181 -12.93 19.23 -14.39
N GLU A 182 -11.75 19.77 -14.12
CA GLU A 182 -11.21 20.90 -14.85
C GLU A 182 -10.85 20.47 -16.27
N THR A 183 -11.07 21.35 -17.24
CA THR A 183 -10.66 21.14 -18.65
C THR A 183 -9.31 21.78 -18.98
N ARG A 184 -8.70 22.46 -18.01
CA ARG A 184 -7.39 23.12 -18.13
C ARG A 184 -6.31 22.32 -17.41
N GLY A 185 -5.05 22.58 -17.75
CA GLY A 185 -3.89 21.89 -17.19
C GLY A 185 -3.56 20.57 -17.92
N ALA A 186 -2.43 19.96 -17.56
CA ALA A 186 -1.90 18.78 -18.24
C ALA A 186 -2.82 17.55 -18.20
N TYR A 187 -3.74 17.50 -17.22
CA TYR A 187 -4.69 16.40 -17.02
C TYR A 187 -6.15 16.84 -17.18
N GLY A 188 -6.39 18.02 -17.73
CA GLY A 188 -7.74 18.56 -17.91
C GLY A 188 -8.63 17.60 -18.68
N GLY A 189 -9.77 17.24 -18.10
CA GLY A 189 -10.76 16.34 -18.68
C GLY A 189 -10.31 14.88 -18.78
N CYS A 190 -9.21 14.49 -18.14
CA CYS A 190 -8.79 13.10 -18.10
C CYS A 190 -9.78 12.23 -17.32
N LYS A 191 -10.13 11.08 -17.91
CA LYS A 191 -10.93 10.02 -17.28
C LYS A 191 -10.14 8.72 -17.25
N PHE A 192 -10.03 8.13 -16.06
CA PHE A 192 -9.41 6.83 -15.80
C PHE A 192 -10.51 5.84 -15.44
N THR A 193 -10.47 4.63 -15.99
CA THR A 193 -11.47 3.59 -15.73
C THR A 193 -10.84 2.20 -15.75
N GLY A 194 -11.08 1.42 -14.72
CA GLY A 194 -10.59 0.05 -14.63
C GLY A 194 -11.19 -0.72 -13.45
N PRO A 195 -11.07 -2.06 -13.46
CA PRO A 195 -11.38 -2.84 -12.26
C PRO A 195 -10.51 -2.39 -11.08
N TYR A 196 -11.03 -2.54 -9.86
CA TYR A 196 -10.25 -2.38 -8.64
C TYR A 196 -10.30 -3.63 -7.75
N SER A 197 -9.24 -3.79 -6.97
CA SER A 197 -9.17 -4.74 -5.87
C SER A 197 -8.82 -4.00 -4.59
N ILE A 198 -9.32 -4.48 -3.45
CA ILE A 198 -8.96 -3.95 -2.14
C ILE A 198 -7.49 -4.26 -1.87
N ALA A 199 -6.74 -3.28 -1.36
CA ALA A 199 -5.34 -3.41 -0.98
C ALA A 199 -5.14 -2.70 0.38
N GLY A 200 -5.32 -3.45 1.47
CA GLY A 200 -5.33 -2.97 2.85
C GLY A 200 -6.14 -1.69 3.06
N SER A 201 -5.49 -0.57 3.38
CA SER A 201 -6.19 0.69 3.68
C SER A 201 -6.80 1.39 2.45
N GLY A 202 -6.55 0.88 1.23
CA GLY A 202 -7.02 1.50 -0.01
C GLY A 202 -7.40 0.48 -1.08
N ILE A 203 -7.19 0.86 -2.34
CA ILE A 203 -7.47 0.04 -3.52
C ILE A 203 -6.30 0.08 -4.50
N VAL A 204 -6.19 -0.94 -5.33
CA VAL A 204 -5.36 -0.95 -6.53
C VAL A 204 -6.25 -1.09 -7.76
N SER A 205 -5.89 -0.44 -8.85
CA SER A 205 -6.65 -0.47 -10.09
C SER A 205 -5.71 -0.43 -11.30
N THR A 206 -6.04 -1.23 -12.31
CA THR A 206 -5.35 -1.24 -13.62
C THR A 206 -6.41 -1.14 -14.69
N GLY A 207 -6.24 -0.23 -15.66
CA GLY A 207 -7.26 0.03 -16.65
C GLY A 207 -6.80 0.94 -17.78
N SER A 208 -7.73 1.67 -18.37
CA SER A 208 -7.47 2.64 -19.42
C SER A 208 -7.72 4.07 -18.95
N PHE A 209 -7.01 5.01 -19.56
CA PHE A 209 -7.28 6.43 -19.39
C PHE A 209 -7.51 7.09 -20.75
N ASN A 210 -8.33 8.14 -20.75
CA ASN A 210 -8.61 8.97 -21.90
C ASN A 210 -8.63 10.44 -21.47
N CYS A 211 -7.81 11.25 -22.11
CA CYS A 211 -7.70 12.69 -21.96
C CYS A 211 -7.91 13.35 -23.32
N ALA A 212 -8.15 14.66 -23.36
CA ALA A 212 -8.39 15.39 -24.60
C ALA A 212 -7.32 15.18 -25.70
N SER A 213 -6.05 15.03 -25.31
CA SER A 213 -4.91 14.90 -26.23
C SER A 213 -4.18 13.55 -26.15
N SER A 214 -4.57 12.65 -25.24
CA SER A 214 -3.84 11.40 -25.02
C SER A 214 -4.73 10.31 -24.44
N ALA A 215 -4.48 9.05 -24.81
CA ALA A 215 -5.14 7.88 -24.24
C ALA A 215 -4.12 6.77 -24.06
N GLY A 216 -4.40 5.81 -23.18
CA GLY A 216 -3.48 4.72 -22.89
C GLY A 216 -3.97 3.84 -21.74
N THR A 217 -3.05 3.11 -21.13
CA THR A 217 -3.33 2.31 -19.93
C THR A 217 -2.80 2.99 -18.67
N TYR A 218 -3.36 2.65 -17.53
CA TYR A 218 -2.85 3.08 -16.23
C TYR A 218 -2.84 1.94 -15.22
N ARG A 219 -2.03 2.11 -14.19
CA ARG A 219 -2.11 1.37 -12.94
C ARG A 219 -1.90 2.30 -11.75
N THR A 220 -2.46 1.94 -10.59
CA THR A 220 -2.30 2.71 -9.35
C THR A 220 -1.45 1.96 -8.34
N GLU A 221 -0.69 2.70 -7.55
CA GLU A 221 -0.04 2.20 -6.33
C GLU A 221 -0.42 3.10 -5.14
N ASP A 222 -0.54 2.51 -3.95
CA ASP A 222 -0.84 3.19 -2.68
C ASP A 222 -2.04 4.16 -2.73
N LEU A 223 -3.06 3.85 -3.54
CA LEU A 223 -4.23 4.70 -3.68
C LEU A 223 -5.13 4.52 -2.45
N VAL A 224 -5.12 5.50 -1.56
CA VAL A 224 -5.72 5.44 -0.22
C VAL A 224 -6.45 6.75 0.08
N VAL A 225 -7.62 6.65 0.71
CA VAL A 225 -8.31 7.77 1.36
C VAL A 225 -8.41 7.45 2.85
N ASP A 226 -7.79 8.27 3.69
CA ASP A 226 -7.80 8.06 5.13
C ASP A 226 -9.13 8.48 5.79
N ALA A 227 -9.25 8.26 7.10
CA ALA A 227 -10.44 8.60 7.86
C ALA A 227 -10.72 10.11 7.93
N GLN A 228 -9.71 10.94 7.65
CA GLN A 228 -9.78 12.40 7.60
C GLN A 228 -10.13 12.90 6.19
N GLY A 229 -10.21 11.99 5.20
CA GLY A 229 -10.50 12.32 3.82
C GLY A 229 -9.29 12.84 3.05
N LEU A 230 -8.07 12.55 3.50
CA LEU A 230 -6.87 12.83 2.72
C LEU A 230 -6.64 11.71 1.70
N LEU A 231 -6.55 12.10 0.45
CA LEU A 231 -6.22 11.23 -0.67
C LEU A 231 -4.70 11.23 -0.86
N ARG A 232 -4.13 10.03 -0.97
CA ARG A 232 -2.78 9.82 -1.49
C ARG A 232 -2.78 8.69 -2.50
N GLY A 233 -1.83 8.73 -3.43
CA GLY A 233 -1.62 7.62 -4.36
C GLY A 233 -0.63 7.97 -5.45
N ARG A 234 -0.34 6.98 -6.29
CA ARG A 234 0.51 7.12 -7.46
C ARG A 234 -0.21 6.53 -8.67
N ILE A 235 -0.30 7.29 -9.76
CA ILE A 235 -0.80 6.80 -11.06
C ILE A 235 0.39 6.66 -12.00
N PHE A 236 0.56 5.47 -12.54
CA PHE A 236 1.48 5.20 -13.65
C PHE A 236 0.67 5.11 -14.92
N ARG A 237 1.06 5.88 -15.94
CA ARG A 237 0.42 5.87 -17.26
C ARG A 237 1.34 5.21 -18.27
N THR A 238 0.76 4.61 -19.28
CA THR A 238 1.49 4.05 -20.42
C THR A 238 0.78 4.46 -21.70
N LEU A 239 1.47 5.26 -22.51
CA LEU A 239 1.00 5.69 -23.82
C LEU A 239 1.24 4.58 -24.85
N PRO A 240 0.40 4.47 -25.90
CA PRO A 240 0.63 3.54 -26.99
C PRO A 240 2.03 3.73 -27.60
N GLY A 241 2.80 2.66 -27.69
CA GLY A 241 4.16 2.68 -28.27
C GLY A 241 5.28 3.08 -27.29
N TYR A 242 4.97 3.35 -26.02
CA TYR A 242 5.95 3.65 -24.97
C TYR A 242 5.97 2.56 -23.89
N SER A 243 7.14 2.27 -23.30
CA SER A 243 7.25 1.46 -22.09
C SER A 243 6.88 2.29 -20.86
N SER A 244 6.39 1.64 -19.80
CA SER A 244 5.76 2.24 -18.61
C SER A 244 6.71 3.00 -17.65
N GLU A 245 7.85 3.50 -18.11
CA GLU A 245 8.93 4.04 -17.27
C GLU A 245 8.93 5.57 -17.14
N GLU A 246 7.77 6.21 -17.27
CA GLU A 246 7.66 7.64 -16.98
C GLU A 246 7.09 7.85 -15.58
N PHE A 247 7.80 8.70 -14.83
CA PHE A 247 7.61 9.00 -13.43
C PHE A 247 6.14 9.02 -12.98
N PRO A 248 5.82 8.45 -11.80
CA PRO A 248 4.44 8.39 -11.34
C PRO A 248 3.87 9.78 -11.15
N ILE A 249 2.59 9.92 -11.50
CA ILE A 249 1.80 11.06 -11.07
C ILE A 249 1.46 10.83 -9.60
N HIS A 250 2.06 11.63 -8.73
CA HIS A 250 1.73 11.67 -7.32
C HIS A 250 0.39 12.40 -7.14
N LEU A 251 -0.55 11.70 -6.54
CA LEU A 251 -1.81 12.23 -6.08
C LEU A 251 -1.68 12.59 -4.60
N GLN A 252 -1.97 13.84 -4.27
CA GLN A 252 -2.16 14.29 -2.90
C GLN A 252 -3.36 15.22 -2.87
N GLY A 253 -4.33 14.97 -2.01
CA GLY A 253 -5.53 15.80 -2.00
C GLY A 253 -6.35 15.69 -0.75
N THR A 254 -7.38 16.52 -0.68
CA THR A 254 -8.37 16.50 0.39
C THR A 254 -9.75 16.36 -0.21
N CYS A 255 -10.59 15.56 0.45
CA CYS A 255 -11.98 15.43 0.09
C CYS A 255 -12.68 16.79 0.26
N ILE A 256 -13.32 17.24 -0.81
CA ILE A 256 -14.20 18.41 -0.79
C ILE A 256 -15.62 17.86 -0.84
N GLY A 257 -16.42 18.14 0.20
CA GLY A 257 -17.83 17.73 0.19
C GLY A 257 -18.53 18.22 -1.08
N ASP A 258 -19.63 17.58 -1.49
CA ASP A 258 -20.37 17.99 -2.70
C ASP A 258 -20.72 19.50 -2.59
N GLY A 259 -20.01 20.36 -3.33
CA GLY A 259 -20.19 21.82 -3.33
C GLY A 259 -19.37 22.66 -2.35
N ALA A 260 -18.32 22.13 -1.69
CA ALA A 260 -17.54 22.90 -0.70
C ALA A 260 -16.50 23.86 -1.33
N THR A 261 -16.55 25.14 -0.95
CA THR A 261 -15.46 26.13 -1.14
C THR A 261 -14.51 26.08 0.07
N ILE A 262 -13.20 26.15 -0.14
CA ILE A 262 -12.21 26.12 0.95
C ILE A 262 -12.29 27.41 1.77
N THR A 263 -12.88 27.34 2.96
CA THR A 263 -12.95 28.45 3.93
C THR A 263 -12.03 28.25 5.15
N GLY A 264 -11.09 27.31 5.07
CA GLY A 264 -10.17 26.99 6.18
C GLY A 264 -10.73 26.00 7.21
N PHE A 265 -11.98 25.56 7.06
CA PHE A 265 -12.54 24.38 7.71
C PHE A 265 -12.77 23.31 6.64
N ILE A 266 -12.07 22.19 6.73
CA ILE A 266 -12.37 21.01 5.91
C ILE A 266 -13.62 20.37 6.55
N PRO A 267 -14.81 20.46 5.93
CA PRO A 267 -15.96 19.71 6.45
C PRO A 267 -15.56 18.25 6.47
N ARG A 268 -15.70 17.58 7.63
CA ARG A 268 -15.42 16.14 7.72
C ARG A 268 -16.21 15.46 6.61
N CYS A 269 -15.52 14.80 5.69
CA CYS A 269 -16.19 13.90 4.77
C CYS A 269 -16.79 12.80 5.63
N ASN A 270 -18.07 12.94 5.96
CA ASN A 270 -18.78 11.92 6.71
C ASN A 270 -18.83 10.69 5.81
N PHE A 271 -17.96 9.74 6.12
CA PHE A 271 -18.00 8.43 5.54
C PHE A 271 -19.10 7.66 6.26
N PRO A 272 -20.12 7.15 5.55
CA PRO A 272 -21.09 6.29 6.19
C PRO A 272 -20.31 5.11 6.80
N SER A 273 -20.45 4.93 8.11
CA SER A 273 -19.94 3.75 8.81
C SER A 273 -20.79 2.55 8.38
N GLY A 274 -20.49 1.98 7.22
CA GLY A 274 -21.10 0.74 6.76
C GLY A 274 -20.59 -0.40 7.64
N ARG A 275 -21.51 -1.02 8.40
CA ARG A 275 -21.35 -2.40 8.86
C ARG A 275 -21.58 -3.33 7.68
#